data_AF-A0A0M1J9A1-F1
#
_entry.id   AF-A0A0M1J9A1-F1
#
_cell.length_a   1.000
_cell.length_b   1.000
_cell.length_c   1.000
_cell.angle_alpha   90.00
_cell.angle_beta   90.00
_cell.angle_gamma   90.00
#
_symmetry.space_group_name_H-M   'P 1'
#
loop_
_entity.id
_entity.type
_entity.pdbx_description
1 polymer ?
#
loop_
_entity_poly.entity_id
_entity_poly.type
_entity_poly.pdbx_seq_one_letter_code
_entity_poly.pdbx_strand_id
1 'polypeptide(L)' 'MSRYEKEGHIIYHGDALEMMKNEIPDESIDLVFVDPPYNIGKKFADFHDKWPSDAEYAEWAYKWIDERGRVQ' A
#
# COMPACT_ATOMS: atom_id res chain seq x y z
N MET A 1 -10.84 6.23 -8.01
CA MET A 1 -10.21 4.91 -8.21
C MET A 1 -10.28 4.61 -9.69
N SER A 2 -9.15 4.34 -10.34
CA SER A 2 -9.09 4.10 -11.78
C SER A 2 -8.19 2.89 -12.07
N ARG A 3 -8.61 2.06 -13.02
CA ARG A 3 -7.89 0.86 -13.47
C ARG A 3 -7.49 1.04 -14.92
N TYR A 4 -6.23 0.80 -15.22
CA TYR A 4 -5.66 0.84 -16.57
C TYR A 4 -5.01 -0.51 -16.86
N GLU A 5 -5.18 -1.02 -18.06
CA GLU A 5 -4.68 -2.35 -18.43
C GLU A 5 -4.05 -2.31 -19.82
N LYS A 6 -2.87 -2.93 -19.94
CA LYS A 6 -2.17 -3.12 -21.22
C LYS A 6 -1.31 -4.36 -21.18
N GLU A 7 -1.49 -5.27 -22.14
CA GLU A 7 -0.63 -6.46 -22.33
C GLU A 7 -0.50 -7.33 -21.06
N GLY A 8 -1.58 -7.47 -20.28
CA GLY A 8 -1.58 -8.22 -19.02
C GLY A 8 -1.00 -7.47 -17.82
N HIS A 9 -0.53 -6.24 -18.01
CA HIS A 9 -0.09 -5.36 -16.92
C HIS A 9 -1.24 -4.45 -16.50
N ILE A 10 -1.47 -4.37 -15.19
CA ILE A 10 -2.55 -3.58 -14.60
C ILE A 10 -1.95 -2.48 -13.72
N ILE A 11 -2.48 -1.26 -13.86
CA ILE A 11 -2.16 -0.12 -13.00
C ILE A 11 -3.45 0.31 -12.31
N TYR A 12 -3.40 0.31 -10.99
CA TYR A 12 -4.45 0.87 -10.13
C TYR A 12 -4.01 2.26 -9.64
N HIS A 13 -4.86 3.27 -9.84
CA HIS A 13 -4.65 4.63 -9.36
C HIS A 13 -5.64 4.95 -8.22
N GLY A 14 -5.12 4.99 -7.00
CA GLY A 14 -5.86 5.23 -5.77
C GLY A 14 -5.04 4.92 -4.54
N ASP A 15 -5.70 4.86 -3.38
CA ASP A 15 -5.10 4.37 -2.14
C ASP A 15 -4.75 2.88 -2.27
N ALA A 16 -3.50 2.52 -2.02
CA ALA A 16 -3.02 1.17 -2.26
C ALA A 16 -3.71 0.12 -1.38
N LEU A 17 -4.07 0.46 -0.13
CA LEU A 17 -4.73 -0.47 0.78
C LEU A 17 -6.15 -0.77 0.29
N GLU A 18 -6.88 0.26 -0.12
CA GLU A 18 -8.22 0.09 -0.70
C GLU A 18 -8.17 -0.67 -2.04
N MET A 19 -7.16 -0.44 -2.87
CA MET A 19 -6.99 -1.21 -4.10
C MET A 19 -6.71 -2.69 -3.83
N MET A 20 -5.77 -2.99 -2.92
CA MET A 20 -5.47 -4.39 -2.56
C MET A 20 -6.72 -5.12 -2.06
N LYS A 21 -7.48 -4.50 -1.15
CA LYS A 21 -8.69 -5.08 -0.54
C LYS A 21 -9.79 -5.39 -1.54
N ASN A 22 -10.07 -4.46 -2.45
CA ASN A 22 -11.27 -4.52 -3.28
C ASN A 22 -11.01 -5.15 -4.66
N GLU A 23 -9.78 -5.13 -5.15
CA GLU A 23 -9.47 -5.48 -6.54
C GLU A 23 -8.56 -6.71 -6.69
N ILE A 24 -7.85 -7.12 -5.64
CA ILE A 24 -6.86 -8.22 -5.71
C ILE A 24 -7.38 -9.44 -4.92
N PRO A 25 -7.56 -10.60 -5.58
CA PRO A 25 -7.97 -11.84 -4.91
C PRO A 25 -6.93 -12.35 -3.90
N ASP A 26 -7.41 -13.17 -2.97
CA ASP A 26 -6.55 -13.92 -2.03
C ASP A 26 -5.60 -14.86 -2.80
N GLU A 27 -4.40 -15.08 -2.27
CA GLU A 27 -3.40 -16.04 -2.79
C GLU A 27 -3.15 -15.93 -4.32
N SER A 28 -3.15 -14.70 -4.86
CA SER A 28 -3.06 -14.44 -6.31
C SER A 28 -1.76 -13.76 -6.76
N ILE A 29 -0.88 -13.40 -5.82
CA ILE A 29 0.35 -12.65 -6.08
C ILE A 29 1.57 -13.40 -5.54
N ASP A 30 2.46 -13.87 -6.42
CA ASP A 30 3.67 -14.60 -6.00
C ASP A 30 4.69 -13.72 -5.25
N LEU A 31 4.79 -12.43 -5.61
CA LEU A 31 5.80 -11.51 -5.08
C LEU A 31 5.23 -10.11 -4.90
N VAL A 32 5.40 -9.56 -3.71
CA VAL A 32 5.10 -8.16 -3.40
C VAL A 32 6.40 -7.41 -3.12
N PHE A 33 6.62 -6.31 -3.84
CA PHE A 33 7.67 -5.34 -3.58
C PHE A 33 7.05 -4.03 -3.12
N VAL A 34 7.54 -3.47 -2.02
CA VAL A 34 6.96 -2.27 -1.41
C VAL A 34 8.04 -1.38 -0.81
N ASP A 35 7.85 -0.07 -0.97
CA ASP A 35 8.65 1.00 -0.37
C ASP A 35 7.70 1.96 0.37
N PRO A 36 7.22 1.59 1.58
CA PRO A 36 6.24 2.39 2.30
C PRO A 36 6.88 3.64 2.95
N PRO A 37 6.09 4.64 3.36
CA PRO A 37 6.54 5.65 4.32
C PRO A 37 7.23 5.04 5.56
N TYR A 38 8.32 5.66 6.05
CA TYR A 38 9.15 5.13 7.14
C TYR A 38 8.95 5.85 8.48
N ASN A 39 8.10 6.87 8.52
CA ASN A 39 7.86 7.72 9.70
C ASN A 39 9.13 8.41 10.25
N ILE A 40 10.09 8.72 9.37
CA ILE A 40 11.40 9.30 9.75
C ILE A 40 11.40 10.84 9.80
N GLY A 41 10.25 11.48 9.53
CA GLY A 41 10.11 12.94 9.56
C GLY A 41 10.58 13.65 8.30
N LYS A 42 10.81 12.94 7.21
CA LYS A 42 11.26 13.52 5.93
C LYS A 42 10.12 14.22 5.21
N LYS A 43 10.39 15.38 4.60
CA LYS A 43 9.43 16.11 3.77
C LYS A 43 9.63 15.76 2.29
N PHE A 44 8.55 15.38 1.63
CA PHE A 44 8.46 15.01 0.23
C PHE A 44 7.39 15.86 -0.46
N ALA A 45 7.78 16.93 -1.16
CA ALA A 45 6.83 17.88 -1.75
C ALA A 45 5.74 18.27 -0.71
N ASP A 46 4.49 17.83 -0.94
CA ASP A 46 3.33 18.13 -0.09
C ASP A 46 3.07 17.09 1.02
N PHE A 47 3.88 16.04 1.10
CA PHE A 47 3.77 14.97 2.09
C PHE A 47 4.88 15.06 3.14
N HIS A 48 4.52 15.02 4.43
CA HIS A 48 5.47 14.87 5.53
C HIS A 48 5.37 13.44 6.06
N ASP A 49 6.45 12.68 5.92
CA ASP A 49 6.56 11.29 6.41
C ASP A 49 6.69 11.26 7.94
N LYS A 50 5.62 11.66 8.62
CA LYS A 50 5.56 11.69 10.09
C LYS A 50 4.13 11.47 10.57
N TRP A 51 3.94 10.40 11.32
CA TRP A 51 2.73 10.14 12.07
C TRP A 51 2.77 10.86 13.41
N PRO A 52 1.60 11.14 14.03
CA PRO A 52 1.55 11.78 15.34
C PRO A 52 2.24 10.95 16.44
N SER A 53 2.27 9.62 16.30
CA SER A 53 2.97 8.71 17.19
C SER A 53 3.48 7.46 16.46
N ASP A 54 4.47 6.77 17.06
CA ASP A 54 4.98 5.49 16.54
C ASP A 54 3.91 4.38 16.60
N ALA A 55 2.99 4.47 17.57
CA ALA A 55 1.86 3.56 17.68
C ALA A 55 0.90 3.71 16.48
N GLU A 56 0.54 4.95 16.11
CA GLU A 56 -0.32 5.20 14.94
C GLU A 56 0.34 4.79 13.63
N TYR A 57 1.67 4.96 13.52
CA TYR A 57 2.42 4.43 12.38
C TYR A 57 2.37 2.91 12.33
N ALA A 58 2.58 2.23 13.46
CA ALA A 58 2.50 0.77 13.54
C ALA A 58 1.10 0.26 13.19
N GLU A 59 0.04 0.89 13.70
CA GLU A 59 -1.34 0.56 13.37
C GLU A 59 -1.65 0.73 11.89
N TRP A 60 -1.14 1.78 11.25
CA TRP A 60 -1.22 1.94 9.80
C TRP A 60 -0.43 0.85 9.07
N ALA A 61 0.77 0.51 9.58
CA ALA A 61 1.65 -0.46 8.94
C ALA A 61 1.08 -1.88 8.94
N TYR A 62 0.50 -2.30 10.07
CA TYR A 62 -0.12 -3.62 10.18
C TYR A 62 -1.25 -3.82 9.16
N LYS A 63 -2.04 -2.79 8.86
CA LYS A 63 -3.11 -2.88 7.86
C LYS A 63 -2.60 -3.31 6.49
N TRP A 64 -1.53 -2.70 5.98
CA TRP A 64 -1.00 -3.06 4.67
C TRP A 64 -0.18 -4.35 4.70
N ILE A 65 0.46 -4.68 5.83
CA ILE A 65 1.17 -5.94 6.02
C ILE A 65 0.19 -7.12 5.97
N ASP A 66 -0.96 -6.99 6.64
CA ASP A 66 -2.01 -8.00 6.67
C ASP A 66 -2.61 -8.21 5.28
N GLU A 67 -2.93 -7.13 4.56
CA GLU A 67 -3.44 -7.23 3.18
C GLU A 67 -2.40 -7.82 2.22
N ARG A 68 -1.13 -7.46 2.39
CA ARG A 68 -0.03 -8.08 1.65
C ARG A 68 0.02 -9.59 1.92
N GLY A 69 -0.19 -10.01 3.16
CA GLY A 69 -0.25 -11.43 3.52
C GLY A 69 -1.46 -12.16 2.94
N ARG A 70 -2.61 -11.48 2.79
CA ARG A 70 -3.83 -12.06 2.19
C ARG A 70 -3.69 -12.31 0.68
N VAL A 71 -3.10 -11.35 -0.05
CA VAL A 71 -3.00 -11.45 -1.51
C VAL A 71 -1.88 -12.40 -1.98
N GLN A 72 -0.94 -12.76 -1.09
CA GLN A 72 0.15 -13.70 -1.36
C GLN A 72 -0.23 -15.14 -1.05
#